data_AF-A0A2E7PA15-F1
#
_entry.id   AF-A0A2E7PA15-F1
#
_cell.length_a   1.000
_cell.length_b   1.000
_cell.length_c   1.000
_cell.angle_alpha   90.00
_cell.angle_beta   90.00
_cell.angle_gamma   90.00
#
_symmetry.space_group_name_H-M   'P 1'
#
loop_
_entity.id
_entity.type
_entity.pdbx_description
1 polymer ?
#
loop_
_entity_poly.entity_id
_entity_poly.type
_entity_poly.pdbx_seq_one_letter_code
_entity_poly.pdbx_strand_id
1 'polypeptide(L)'
;MKFLKCLMILSMFSVAGCDTIAEKTNILSDEKIKSQAAGNLGYSPSDLTIISRRTDGTNTFVNVVTNDRKEFSCIINGGNLLTMGMSNPAACTPKGQASKASR
;
A
#
# COMPACT_ATOMS: atom_id res chain seq x y z
N MET A 1 -25.00 -24.89 44.63
CA MET A 1 -24.34 -24.97 43.31
C MET A 1 -24.96 -23.97 42.33
N LYS A 2 -24.62 -22.67 42.43
CA LYS A 2 -25.22 -21.61 41.58
C LYS A 2 -24.20 -20.59 41.05
N PHE A 3 -22.90 -20.80 41.27
CA PHE A 3 -21.85 -19.84 40.89
C PHE A 3 -21.02 -20.25 39.66
N LEU A 4 -21.29 -21.41 39.06
CA LEU A 4 -20.48 -21.95 37.95
C LEU A 4 -20.96 -21.55 36.54
N LYS A 5 -22.05 -20.78 36.43
CA LYS A 5 -22.69 -20.47 35.13
C LYS A 5 -22.33 -19.10 34.52
N CYS A 6 -21.59 -18.24 35.21
CA CYS A 6 -21.18 -16.95 34.66
C CYS A 6 -19.82 -16.95 33.94
N LEU A 7 -19.03 -18.03 34.03
CA LEU A 7 -17.67 -18.06 33.50
C LEU A 7 -17.56 -18.54 32.04
N MET A 8 -18.68 -18.57 31.30
CA MET A 8 -18.73 -19.07 29.92
C MET A 8 -19.48 -18.11 28.98
N ILE A 9 -19.34 -16.79 29.20
CA ILE A 9 -19.93 -15.75 28.34
C ILE A 9 -18.87 -14.66 28.05
N LEU A 10 -17.61 -15.04 27.81
CA LEU A 10 -16.54 -14.08 27.48
C LEU A 10 -15.65 -14.52 26.31
N SER A 11 -16.14 -15.42 25.46
CA SER A 11 -15.36 -15.99 24.34
C SER A 11 -15.96 -15.67 22.95
N MET A 12 -16.81 -14.64 22.84
CA MET A 12 -17.54 -14.34 21.60
C MET A 12 -17.36 -12.90 21.09
N PHE A 13 -16.27 -12.21 21.45
CA PHE A 13 -15.80 -11.08 20.66
C PHE A 13 -14.99 -11.60 19.48
N SER A 14 -15.70 -12.23 18.56
CA SER A 14 -15.22 -12.58 17.23
C SER A 14 -14.82 -11.30 16.49
N VAL A 15 -13.50 -11.16 16.32
CA VAL A 15 -12.75 -10.50 15.24
C VAL A 15 -13.63 -10.00 14.08
N ALA A 16 -14.28 -8.85 14.23
CA ALA A 16 -15.03 -8.18 13.17
C ALA A 16 -14.37 -6.85 12.75
N GLY A 17 -13.03 -6.77 12.82
CA GLY A 17 -12.29 -5.51 12.60
C GLY A 17 -10.94 -5.64 11.90
N CYS A 18 -10.65 -6.76 11.22
CA CYS A 18 -9.35 -6.93 10.56
C CYS A 18 -9.19 -6.11 9.27
N ASP A 19 -10.29 -5.74 8.58
CA ASP A 19 -10.20 -5.02 7.31
C ASP A 19 -9.83 -3.54 7.47
N THR A 20 -10.25 -2.89 8.57
CA THR A 20 -9.96 -1.46 8.82
C THR A 20 -8.53 -1.19 9.30
N ILE A 21 -7.80 -2.20 9.77
CA ILE A 21 -6.42 -2.05 10.25
C ILE A 21 -5.43 -2.05 9.06
N ALA A 22 -5.73 -2.80 7.99
CA ALA A 22 -4.86 -2.90 6.82
C ALA A 22 -4.75 -1.55 6.08
N GLU A 23 -5.85 -0.82 5.94
CA GLU A 23 -5.88 0.50 5.27
C GLU A 23 -5.17 1.58 6.10
N LYS A 24 -5.38 1.60 7.42
CA LYS A 24 -4.77 2.61 8.31
C LYS A 24 -3.26 2.40 8.57
N THR A 25 -2.70 1.24 8.23
CA THR A 25 -1.28 0.93 8.47
C THR A 25 -0.42 1.04 7.21
N ASN A 26 -0.99 1.36 6.04
CA ASN A 26 -0.25 1.60 4.80
C ASN A 26 0.30 3.03 4.74
N ILE A 27 1.23 3.36 5.63
CA ILE A 27 1.89 4.67 5.65
C ILE A 27 3.17 4.59 4.83
N LEU A 28 3.05 4.68 3.50
CA LEU A 28 4.20 4.97 2.64
C LEU A 28 4.48 6.49 2.68
N SER A 29 5.68 6.90 3.04
CA SER A 29 6.09 8.30 2.86
C SER A 29 6.30 8.60 1.37
N ASP A 30 6.21 9.87 0.98
CA ASP A 30 6.48 10.29 -0.40
C ASP A 30 7.91 9.96 -0.83
N GLU A 31 8.87 10.02 0.08
CA GLU A 31 10.26 9.60 -0.15
C GLU A 31 10.34 8.11 -0.49
N LYS A 32 9.60 7.27 0.24
CA LYS A 32 9.54 5.82 -0.01
C LYS A 32 8.88 5.53 -1.35
N ILE A 33 7.79 6.23 -1.66
CA ILE A 33 7.09 6.15 -2.95
C ILE A 33 8.06 6.49 -4.09
N LYS A 34 8.74 7.63 -4.01
CA LYS A 34 9.71 8.06 -5.03
C LYS A 34 10.87 7.08 -5.14
N SER A 35 11.40 6.58 -4.03
CA SER A 35 12.47 5.57 -4.02
C SER A 35 12.08 4.30 -4.78
N GLN A 36 10.88 3.76 -4.50
CA GLN A 36 10.41 2.53 -5.14
C GLN A 36 10.03 2.74 -6.61
N ALA A 37 9.35 3.83 -6.93
CA ALA A 37 9.01 4.17 -8.31
C ALA A 37 10.27 4.44 -9.16
N ALA A 38 11.24 5.19 -8.62
CA ALA A 38 12.50 5.49 -9.28
C ALA A 38 13.31 4.23 -9.57
N GLY A 39 13.39 3.31 -8.60
CA GLY A 39 14.04 2.01 -8.81
C GLY A 39 13.39 1.16 -9.90
N ASN A 40 12.06 1.18 -10.03
CA ASN A 40 11.36 0.45 -11.10
C ASN A 40 11.51 1.13 -12.48
N LEU A 41 11.52 2.47 -12.51
CA LEU A 41 11.56 3.25 -13.75
C LEU A 41 12.97 3.56 -14.25
N GLY A 42 14.01 3.33 -13.44
CA GLY A 42 15.40 3.65 -13.79
C GLY A 42 15.76 5.14 -13.67
N TYR A 43 15.09 5.87 -12.77
CA TYR A 43 15.34 7.29 -12.49
C TYR A 43 15.99 7.49 -11.12
N SER A 44 16.47 8.70 -10.83
CA SER A 44 16.72 9.10 -9.44
C SER A 44 15.40 9.45 -8.75
N PRO A 45 15.24 9.20 -7.43
CA PRO A 45 14.07 9.68 -6.69
C PRO A 45 13.87 11.20 -6.78
N SER A 46 14.96 11.96 -6.91
CA SER A 46 14.93 13.41 -7.10
C SER A 46 14.38 13.83 -8.47
N ASP A 47 14.37 12.93 -9.44
CA ASP A 47 13.83 13.19 -10.77
C ASP A 47 12.32 13.00 -10.84
N LEU A 48 11.69 12.55 -9.75
CA LEU A 48 10.26 12.25 -9.69
C LEU A 48 9.49 13.28 -8.86
N THR A 49 8.37 13.71 -9.41
CA THR A 49 7.34 14.49 -8.70
C THR A 49 6.07 13.67 -8.65
N ILE A 50 5.50 13.51 -7.44
CA ILE A 50 4.19 12.85 -7.26
C ILE A 50 3.12 13.85 -7.68
N ILE A 51 2.30 13.48 -8.67
CA ILE A 51 1.19 14.29 -9.17
C ILE A 51 -0.10 13.96 -8.43
N SER A 52 -0.32 12.68 -8.14
CA SER A 52 -1.50 12.23 -7.42
C SER A 52 -1.21 10.93 -6.68
N ARG A 53 -1.89 10.74 -5.56
CA ARG A 53 -1.81 9.54 -4.73
C ARG A 53 -3.20 9.15 -4.28
N ARG A 54 -3.49 7.85 -4.31
CA ARG A 54 -4.64 7.25 -3.65
C ARG A 54 -4.20 5.94 -3.00
N THR A 55 -4.73 5.64 -1.84
CA THR A 55 -4.51 4.37 -1.16
C THR A 55 -5.85 3.64 -1.09
N ASP A 56 -5.82 2.34 -1.39
CA ASP A 56 -6.98 1.45 -1.34
C ASP A 56 -6.50 0.10 -0.78
N GLY A 57 -6.94 -0.21 0.43
CA GLY A 57 -6.40 -1.32 1.22
C GLY A 57 -4.89 -1.20 1.44
N THR A 58 -4.13 -2.19 0.97
CA THR A 58 -2.65 -2.23 1.08
C THR A 58 -1.94 -1.68 -0.16
N ASN A 59 -2.70 -1.25 -1.17
CA ASN A 59 -2.14 -0.72 -2.41
C ASN A 59 -2.17 0.80 -2.37
N THR A 60 -1.01 1.40 -2.64
CA THR A 60 -0.91 2.82 -2.95
C THR A 60 -0.72 2.97 -4.46
N PHE A 61 -1.67 3.63 -5.11
CA PHE A 61 -1.62 4.00 -6.52
C PHE A 61 -1.12 5.43 -6.63
N VAL A 62 -0.05 5.64 -7.37
CA VAL A 62 0.56 6.94 -7.56
C VAL A 62 0.74 7.26 -9.02
N ASN A 63 0.55 8.52 -9.38
CA ASN A 63 1.01 9.05 -10.64
C ASN A 63 2.23 9.92 -10.38
N VAL A 64 3.30 9.71 -11.14
CA VAL A 64 4.53 10.48 -11.07
C VAL A 64 4.83 11.10 -12.44
N VAL A 65 5.42 12.29 -12.41
CA VAL A 65 6.04 12.90 -13.58
C VAL A 65 7.55 12.94 -13.34
N THR A 66 8.31 12.67 -14.39
CA THR A 66 9.77 12.78 -14.38
C THR A 66 10.21 14.18 -14.83
N ASN A 67 11.45 14.57 -14.52
CA ASN A 67 12.05 15.82 -15.02
C ASN A 67 12.11 15.90 -16.56
N ASP A 68 12.18 14.77 -17.26
CA ASP A 68 12.06 14.70 -18.73
C ASP A 68 10.60 14.68 -19.23
N ARG A 69 9.65 15.04 -18.36
CA ARG A 69 8.21 15.22 -18.64
C ARG A 69 7.47 13.95 -19.06
N LYS A 70 7.97 12.77 -18.68
CA LYS A 70 7.25 11.50 -18.87
C LYS A 70 6.35 11.25 -17.67
N GLU A 71 5.15 10.75 -17.93
CA GLU A 71 4.17 10.43 -16.90
C GLU A 71 4.02 8.92 -16.74
N PHE A 72 4.00 8.47 -15.49
CA PHE A 72 3.85 7.06 -15.14
C PHE A 72 2.78 6.88 -14.06
N SER A 73 2.08 5.74 -14.15
CA SER A 73 1.19 5.24 -13.11
C SER A 73 1.86 4.04 -12.45
N CYS A 74 2.05 4.12 -11.14
CA CYS A 74 2.66 3.05 -10.35
C CYS A 74 1.68 2.51 -9.32
N ILE A 75 1.75 1.20 -9.11
CA ILE A 75 1.09 0.50 -8.00
C ILE A 75 2.19 0.05 -7.06
N ILE A 76 2.10 0.49 -5.80
CA ILE A 76 3.05 0.19 -4.76
C ILE A 76 2.30 -0.50 -3.64
N ASN A 77 2.64 -1.76 -3.37
CA ASN A 77 2.09 -2.45 -2.21
C ASN A 77 2.96 -2.10 -0.99
N GLY A 78 2.43 -1.23 -0.12
CA GLY A 78 3.18 -0.68 1.03
C GLY A 78 3.39 -1.66 2.18
N GLY A 79 3.05 -2.94 2.00
CA GLY A 79 2.89 -3.87 3.11
C GLY A 79 1.78 -3.42 4.05
N ASN A 80 1.53 -4.20 5.09
CA ASN A 80 0.71 -3.80 6.23
C ASN A 80 1.41 -4.23 7.52
N LEU A 81 0.83 -3.87 8.66
CA LEU A 81 1.37 -4.28 9.96
C LEU A 81 1.49 -5.81 10.12
N LEU A 82 0.60 -6.57 9.45
CA LEU A 82 0.59 -8.02 9.45
C LEU A 82 1.75 -8.62 8.63
N THR A 83 2.23 -7.92 7.60
CA THR A 83 3.41 -8.29 6.82
C THR A 83 4.70 -7.66 7.35
N MET A 84 4.66 -7.00 8.52
CA MET A 84 5.77 -6.23 9.08
C MET A 84 6.41 -5.26 8.07
N GLY A 85 5.60 -4.69 7.16
CA GLY A 85 6.10 -3.78 6.13
C GLY A 85 6.85 -4.44 4.97
N MET A 86 6.77 -5.76 4.79
CA MET A 86 7.19 -6.39 3.53
C MET A 86 6.38 -5.79 2.38
N SER A 87 7.08 -5.14 1.45
CA SER A 87 6.52 -4.49 0.26
C SER A 87 7.04 -5.18 -0.98
N ASN A 88 6.16 -5.40 -1.95
CA ASN A 88 6.56 -5.84 -3.28
C ASN A 88 7.20 -4.67 -4.04
N PRO A 89 8.11 -4.95 -4.99
CA PRO A 89 8.63 -3.93 -5.90
C PRO A 89 7.49 -3.13 -6.54
N ALA A 90 7.68 -1.83 -6.73
CA ALA A 90 6.70 -1.01 -7.44
C ALA A 90 6.48 -1.56 -8.85
N ALA A 91 5.23 -1.58 -9.31
CA ALA A 91 4.90 -1.89 -10.69
C ALA A 91 4.46 -0.59 -11.37
N CYS A 92 5.30 -0.05 -12.25
CA CYS A 92 5.00 1.18 -12.97
C CYS A 92 4.74 0.91 -14.46
N THR A 93 3.87 1.72 -15.03
CA THR A 93 3.57 1.74 -16.47
C THR A 93 3.45 3.18 -16.96
N PRO A 94 3.77 3.47 -18.23
CA PRO A 94 3.49 4.79 -18.80
C PRO A 94 2.00 5.12 -18.66
N LYS A 95 1.68 6.36 -18.31
CA LYS A 95 0.30 6.78 -18.12
C LYS A 95 -0.52 6.54 -19.38
N GLY A 96 -1.71 5.97 -19.23
CA GLY A 96 -2.58 5.59 -20.34
C GLY A 96 -2.34 4.19 -20.92
N GLN A 97 -1.31 3.47 -20.44
CA GLN A 97 -1.15 2.05 -20.73
C GLN A 97 -1.79 1.21 -19.62
N ALA A 98 -2.33 0.04 -19.99
CA ALA A 98 -2.85 -0.89 -19.00
C ALA A 98 -1.70 -1.43 -18.14
N SER A 99 -1.86 -1.38 -16.81
CA SER A 99 -0.96 -2.07 -15.91
C SER A 99 -1.09 -3.57 -16.15
N LYS A 100 0.00 -4.24 -16.50
CA LYS A 100 0.04 -5.70 -16.46
C LYS A 100 0.04 -6.08 -14.98
N ALA A 101 -1.15 -6.31 -14.41
CA ALA A 101 -1.25 -6.96 -13.12
C ALA A 101 -0.45 -8.27 -13.21
N SER A 102 0.60 -8.40 -12.40
CA SER A 102 1.37 -9.63 -12.32
C SER A 102 0.41 -10.76 -11.99
N ARG A 103 0.31 -11.74 -12.89
CA ARG A 103 -0.24 -13.06 -12.52
C ARG A 103 0.66 -13.70 -11.46
#